data_AF-A0A227J559-F1
#
_entry.id   AF-A0A227J559-F1
#
_cell.length_a   1.000
_cell.length_b   1.000
_cell.length_c   1.000
_cell.angle_alpha   90.00
_cell.angle_beta   90.00
_cell.angle_gamma   90.00
#
_symmetry.space_group_name_H-M   'P 1'
#
loop_
_entity.id
_entity.type
_entity.pdbx_description
1 polymer ?
#
loop_
_entity_poly.entity_id
_entity_poly.type
_entity_poly.pdbx_seq_one_letter_code
_entity_poly.pdbx_strand_id
1 'polypeptide(L)'
;LYVDTAPVRGEIPDIEPEQIHLAIKESGVLEQNTESSIAHGKEVFVKTKKGVIKPRTPNQAQYLVNMVTHDISFGIGPAGTGKTYLAVAAAVDALERQEIRRILLT
;
A
#
# COMPACT_ATOMS: atom_id res chain seq x y z
N LEU A 1 2.43 -1.82 -29.37
CA LEU A 1 3.13 -2.94 -28.69
C LEU A 1 3.51 -4.12 -29.60
N TYR A 2 2.79 -4.43 -30.68
CA TYR A 2 3.18 -5.52 -31.62
C TYR A 2 3.94 -5.05 -32.88
N VAL A 3 4.08 -3.74 -33.08
CA VAL A 3 4.61 -3.17 -34.34
C VAL A 3 6.13 -2.95 -34.28
N ASP A 4 6.67 -2.71 -33.07
CA ASP A 4 8.07 -2.33 -32.86
C ASP A 4 9.03 -3.53 -32.66
N THR A 5 8.49 -4.74 -32.49
CA THR A 5 9.26 -5.99 -32.44
C THR A 5 9.10 -6.84 -33.71
N ALA A 6 8.46 -6.29 -34.74
CA ALA A 6 8.35 -6.97 -36.02
C ALA A 6 9.75 -7.09 -36.66
N PRO A 7 10.17 -8.28 -37.10
CA PRO A 7 11.48 -8.45 -37.71
C PRO A 7 11.55 -7.69 -39.03
N VAL A 8 12.30 -6.60 -39.07
CA VAL A 8 12.61 -5.89 -40.30
C VAL A 8 13.73 -6.68 -40.99
N ARG A 9 13.39 -7.39 -42.07
CA ARG A 9 14.32 -8.21 -42.89
C ARG A 9 14.99 -9.40 -42.16
N GLY A 10 14.32 -9.99 -41.17
CA GLY A 10 14.77 -11.25 -40.56
C GLY A 10 15.90 -11.13 -39.55
N GLU A 11 16.36 -9.91 -39.24
CA GLU A 11 17.24 -9.64 -38.11
C GLU A 11 16.39 -9.21 -36.91
N ILE A 12 16.60 -9.87 -35.77
CA ILE A 12 16.02 -9.46 -34.49
C ILE A 12 16.98 -8.42 -33.94
N PRO A 13 16.60 -7.13 -33.84
CA PRO A 13 17.46 -6.13 -33.25
C PRO A 13 17.75 -6.48 -31.79
N ASP A 14 19.02 -6.44 -31.39
CA ASP A 14 19.40 -6.62 -30.00
C ASP A 14 18.75 -5.52 -29.15
N ILE A 15 18.18 -5.95 -28.03
CA ILE A 15 17.49 -5.03 -27.10
C ILE A 15 18.55 -4.44 -26.17
N GLU A 16 18.88 -3.18 -26.39
CA GLU A 16 19.84 -2.48 -25.55
C GLU A 16 19.22 -2.15 -24.16
N PRO A 17 20.01 -2.17 -23.08
CA PRO A 17 19.53 -1.88 -21.72
C PRO A 17 18.75 -0.56 -21.61
N GLU A 18 19.12 0.46 -22.39
CA GLU A 18 18.47 1.75 -22.44
C GLU A 18 17.03 1.67 -23.00
N GLN A 19 16.79 0.79 -23.97
CA GLN A 19 15.45 0.58 -24.55
C GLN A 19 14.53 -0.08 -23.52
N ILE A 20 15.07 -1.01 -22.72
CA ILE A 20 14.35 -1.62 -21.59
C ILE A 20 14.03 -0.56 -20.55
N HIS A 21 15.00 0.28 -20.19
CA HIS A 21 14.80 1.35 -19.22
C HIS A 21 13.72 2.35 -19.66
N LEU A 22 13.75 2.77 -20.93
CA LEU A 22 12.77 3.69 -21.50
C LEU A 22 11.37 3.04 -21.55
N ALA A 23 11.26 1.79 -22.02
CA ALA A 23 9.99 1.07 -22.09
C ALA A 23 9.36 0.88 -20.70
N ILE A 24 10.16 0.58 -19.66
CA ILE A 24 9.67 0.48 -18.28
C ILE A 24 9.15 1.84 -17.78
N LYS A 25 9.83 2.94 -18.15
CA LYS A 25 9.45 4.30 -17.78
C LYS A 25 8.16 4.74 -18.50
N GLU A 26 8.02 4.43 -19.78
CA GLU A 26 6.83 4.72 -20.60
C GLU A 26 5.62 3.86 -20.22
N SER A 27 5.84 2.60 -19.82
CA SER A 27 4.77 1.69 -19.40
C SER A 27 4.11 2.10 -18.08
N GLY A 28 4.55 3.18 -17.43
CA GLY A 28 4.00 3.66 -16.16
C GLY A 28 4.19 2.69 -14.99
N VAL A 29 4.98 1.62 -15.16
CA VAL A 29 5.21 0.61 -14.10
C VAL A 29 6.09 1.19 -12.99
N LEU A 30 6.89 2.21 -13.30
CA LEU A 30 7.67 2.99 -12.33
C LEU A 30 6.88 4.13 -11.67
N GLU A 31 5.68 4.44 -12.16
CA GLU A 31 4.69 5.09 -11.31
C GLU A 31 4.16 4.01 -10.35
N GLN A 32 5.00 3.60 -9.41
CA GLN A 32 4.50 3.17 -8.13
C GLN A 32 3.69 4.34 -7.60
N ASN A 33 2.40 4.30 -7.92
CA ASN A 33 1.27 5.00 -7.35
C ASN A 33 1.69 5.88 -6.16
N THR A 34 2.35 7.00 -6.46
CA THR A 34 2.69 8.01 -5.46
C THR A 34 1.46 8.90 -5.24
N GLU A 35 0.32 8.50 -5.81
CA GLU A 35 -1.02 8.95 -5.45
C GLU A 35 -1.60 8.11 -4.31
N SER A 36 -0.79 7.87 -3.28
CA SER A 36 -1.36 7.80 -1.92
C SER A 36 -1.24 9.16 -1.23
N SER A 37 -1.23 10.27 -1.98
CA SER A 37 -1.63 11.58 -1.50
C SER A 37 -3.14 11.62 -1.32
N ILE A 38 -3.71 10.60 -0.64
CA ILE A 38 -5.11 10.70 -0.28
C ILE A 38 -5.19 11.74 0.83
N ALA A 39 -5.70 12.91 0.47
CA ALA A 39 -6.13 13.97 1.37
C ALA A 39 -7.35 13.54 2.20
N HIS A 40 -7.32 12.34 2.79
CA HIS A 40 -8.23 12.00 3.88
C HIS A 40 -7.63 12.57 5.15
N GLY A 41 -7.90 13.86 5.39
CA GLY A 41 -7.68 14.55 6.66
C GLY A 41 -8.46 13.96 7.86
N LYS A 42 -8.85 12.69 7.80
CA LYS A 42 -9.19 11.92 8.98
C LYS A 42 -7.88 11.43 9.57
N GLU A 43 -7.38 12.14 10.57
CA GLU A 43 -6.54 11.48 11.56
C GLU A 43 -7.33 10.27 12.09
N VAL A 44 -6.99 9.07 11.62
CA VAL A 44 -7.63 7.83 12.06
C VAL A 44 -7.12 7.56 13.46
N PHE A 45 -7.83 8.08 14.44
CA PHE A 45 -7.59 7.81 15.84
C PHE A 45 -8.30 6.52 16.23
N VAL A 46 -7.49 5.57 16.67
CA VAL A 46 -8.00 4.31 17.19
C VAL A 46 -8.25 4.50 18.68
N LYS A 47 -9.52 4.39 19.09
CA LYS A 47 -9.89 4.46 20.51
C LYS A 47 -9.94 3.05 21.07
N THR A 48 -9.29 2.84 22.21
CA THR A 48 -9.38 1.58 22.96
C THR A 48 -9.62 1.90 24.43
N LYS A 49 -10.05 0.92 25.22
CA LYS A 49 -10.18 1.05 26.69
C LYS A 49 -8.90 1.53 27.39
N LYS A 50 -7.72 1.31 26.80
CA LYS A 50 -6.41 1.73 27.37
C LYS A 50 -6.00 3.14 26.96
N GLY A 51 -6.77 3.82 26.11
CA GLY A 51 -6.50 5.17 25.64
C GLY A 51 -6.59 5.31 24.12
N VAL A 52 -6.30 6.53 23.66
CA VAL A 52 -6.28 6.88 22.23
C VAL A 52 -4.92 6.54 21.63
N ILE A 53 -4.91 5.67 20.63
CA ILE A 53 -3.73 5.30 19.88
C ILE A 53 -3.66 6.20 18.64
N LYS A 54 -2.54 6.93 18.52
CA LYS A 54 -2.29 7.86 17.42
C LYS A 54 -1.10 7.38 16.58
N PRO A 55 -1.17 7.48 15.25
CA PRO A 55 0.01 7.25 14.42
C PRO A 55 1.10 8.27 14.76
N ARG A 56 2.36 7.84 14.76
CA ARG A 56 3.54 8.70 15.04
C ARG A 56 4.27 9.13 13.78
N THR A 57 4.08 8.42 12.68
CA THR A 57 4.73 8.69 11.40
C THR A 57 3.71 8.74 10.27
N PRO A 58 4.00 9.43 9.15
CA PRO A 58 3.10 9.48 8.00
C PRO A 58 2.73 8.09 7.47
N ASN A 59 3.69 7.17 7.42
CA ASN A 59 3.44 5.79 6.96
C ASN A 59 2.49 5.02 7.88
N GLN A 60 2.54 5.27 9.20
CA GLN A 60 1.58 4.67 10.13
C GLN A 60 0.17 5.25 9.95
N ALA A 61 0.07 6.56 9.67
CA ALA A 61 -1.21 7.19 9.37
C ALA A 61 -1.80 6.62 8.07
N GLN A 62 -0.99 6.51 7.02
CA GLN A 62 -1.41 5.89 5.76
C GLN A 62 -1.85 4.44 5.95
N TYR A 63 -1.10 3.67 6.76
CA TYR A 63 -1.46 2.29 7.07
C TYR A 63 -2.83 2.17 7.75
N LEU A 64 -3.14 3.05 8.70
CA LEU A 64 -4.46 3.11 9.34
C LEU A 64 -5.57 3.53 8.37
N VAL A 65 -5.31 4.50 7.49
CA VAL A 65 -6.26 4.90 6.44
C VAL A 65 -6.55 3.72 5.53
N ASN A 66 -5.51 3.02 5.08
CA ASN A 66 -5.65 1.87 4.18
C ASN A 66 -6.49 0.75 4.78
N MET A 67 -6.36 0.49 6.09
CA MET A 67 -7.19 -0.51 6.79
C MET A 67 -8.69 -0.21 6.78
N VAL A 68 -9.06 1.08 6.71
CA VAL A 68 -10.47 1.51 6.73
C VAL A 68 -11.02 1.60 5.31
N THR A 69 -10.18 1.93 4.33
CA THR A 69 -10.62 2.17 2.95
C THR A 69 -10.52 0.95 2.04
N HIS A 70 -9.76 -0.09 2.43
CA HIS A 70 -9.56 -1.30 1.63
C HIS A 70 -9.90 -2.56 2.43
N ASP A 71 -10.48 -3.56 1.75
CA ASP A 71 -10.81 -4.85 2.35
C ASP A 71 -9.58 -5.63 2.83
N ILE A 72 -8.43 -5.44 2.15
CA ILE A 72 -7.16 -6.11 2.46
C ILE A 72 -6.05 -5.06 2.45
N SER A 73 -5.25 -5.04 3.52
CA SER A 73 -4.11 -4.15 3.69
C SER A 73 -2.86 -4.91 4.10
N PHE A 74 -1.73 -4.66 3.44
CA PHE A 74 -0.44 -5.26 3.75
C PHE A 74 0.44 -4.27 4.52
N GLY A 75 0.77 -4.62 5.76
CA GLY A 75 1.72 -3.85 6.56
C GLY A 75 3.15 -4.31 6.29
N ILE A 76 3.91 -3.53 5.52
CA ILE A 76 5.33 -3.81 5.22
C ILE A 76 6.24 -2.83 5.98
N GLY A 77 7.31 -3.33 6.58
CA GLY A 77 8.31 -2.48 7.22
C GLY A 77 9.17 -3.19 8.29
N PRO A 78 10.22 -2.54 8.78
CA PRO A 78 11.15 -3.11 9.76
C PRO A 78 10.48 -3.41 11.11
N ALA A 79 11.14 -4.20 11.95
CA ALA A 79 10.66 -4.49 13.29
C ALA A 79 10.48 -3.19 14.11
N GLY A 80 9.48 -3.15 14.99
CA GLY A 80 9.22 -1.99 15.85
C GLY A 80 8.42 -0.84 15.21
N THR A 81 8.09 -0.90 13.91
CA THR A 81 7.29 0.17 13.26
C THR A 81 5.78 0.12 13.55
N GLY A 82 5.33 -0.78 14.43
CA GLY A 82 3.96 -0.80 14.93
C GLY A 82 2.93 -1.48 14.01
N LYS A 83 3.33 -2.19 12.95
CA LYS A 83 2.43 -2.83 11.98
C LYS A 83 1.40 -3.76 12.63
N THR A 84 1.86 -4.65 13.50
CA THR A 84 0.99 -5.57 14.25
C THR A 84 0.18 -4.82 15.31
N TYR A 85 0.82 -3.92 16.05
CA TYR A 85 0.18 -3.16 17.13
C TYR A 85 -0.98 -2.30 16.62
N LEU A 86 -0.77 -1.54 15.54
CA LEU A 86 -1.79 -0.69 14.92
C LEU A 86 -2.92 -1.52 14.29
N ALA A 87 -2.61 -2.66 13.67
CA ALA A 87 -3.62 -3.56 13.12
C ALA A 87 -4.53 -4.13 14.21
N VAL A 88 -3.93 -4.62 15.30
CA VAL A 88 -4.69 -5.14 16.44
C VAL A 88 -5.51 -4.03 17.09
N ALA A 89 -4.95 -2.84 17.26
CA ALA A 89 -5.67 -1.70 17.81
C ALA A 89 -6.89 -1.35 16.95
N ALA A 90 -6.72 -1.24 15.63
CA ALA A 90 -7.81 -0.95 14.70
C ALA A 90 -8.90 -2.03 14.73
N ALA A 91 -8.52 -3.31 14.78
CA ALA A 91 -9.46 -4.41 14.91
C ALA A 91 -10.24 -4.37 16.24
N VAL A 92 -9.60 -3.99 17.34
CA VAL A 92 -10.28 -3.82 18.64
C VAL A 92 -11.26 -2.65 18.61
N ASP A 93 -10.91 -1.50 18.03
CA ASP A 93 -11.84 -0.37 17.88
C ASP A 93 -13.05 -0.75 17.01
N ALA A 94 -12.85 -1.45 15.89
CA ALA A 94 -13.93 -1.96 15.05
C ALA A 94 -14.84 -2.95 15.80
N LEU A 95 -14.26 -3.80 16.65
CA LEU A 95 -15.02 -4.72 17.50
C LEU A 95 -15.85 -3.97 18.56
N GLU A 96 -15.27 -2.95 19.19
CA GLU A 96 -15.97 -2.11 20.19
C GLU A 96 -17.11 -1.29 19.56
N ARG A 97 -16.96 -0.87 18.30
CA ARG A 97 -17.99 -0.18 17.51
C ARG A 97 -19.03 -1.12 16.89
N GLN A 98 -18.91 -2.43 17.13
CA GLN A 98 -19.78 -3.46 16.57
C GLN A 98 -19.77 -3.52 15.03
N GLU A 99 -18.72 -3.01 14.38
CA GLU A 99 -18.53 -3.07 12.94
C GLU A 99 -18.14 -4.50 12.49
N ILE A 100 -17.51 -5.26 13.39
CA ILE A 100 -17.14 -6.66 13.18
C ILE A 100 -17.65 -7.56 14.32
N ARG A 101 -17.82 -8.86 14.02
CA ARG A 101 -18.33 -9.85 14.98
C ARG A 101 -17.24 -10.57 15.78
N ARG A 102 -16.05 -10.77 15.20
CA ARG A 102 -14.92 -11.47 15.83
C ARG A 102 -13.60 -11.12 15.18
N ILE A 103 -12.50 -11.28 15.92
CA ILE A 103 -11.11 -11.14 15.44
C ILE A 103 -10.49 -12.54 15.38
N LEU A 104 -9.75 -12.85 14.31
CA LEU A 104 -8.96 -14.08 14.17
C LEU A 104 -7.48 -13.73 14.17
N LEU A 105 -6.71 -14.34 15.08
CA LEU A 105 -5.25 -14.23 15.17
C LEU A 105 -4.71 -15.66 15.19
N THR A 106 -3.90 -16.02 14.20
CA THR A 106 -3.31 -17.36 14.02
C THR A 106 -1.84 -17.25 13.70
#